data_AF-A0A7K3S5I5-F1
#
_entry.id   AF-A0A7K3S5I5-F1
#
_cell.length_a   1.000
_cell.length_b   1.000
_cell.length_c   1.000
_cell.angle_alpha   90.00
_cell.angle_beta   90.00
_cell.angle_gamma   90.00
#
_symmetry.space_group_name_H-M   'P 1'
#
loop_
_entity.id
_entity.type
_entity.pdbx_description
1 polymer ?
#
loop_
_entity_poly.entity_id
_entity_poly.type
_entity_poly.pdbx_seq_one_letter_code
_entity_poly.pdbx_strand_id
1 'polypeptide(L)'
;MDNHGDDFGTWVAENGAVQRSEEEWAVIAGYVRHAANKIGPALPLCLPGEPQECGRTAQQHVLAWAASLKASAHHIIETSAPSQARAAHVAGPLYQRRLTELREQR
;
A
#
# COMPACT_ATOMS: atom_id res chain seq x y z
N MET A 1 13.52 15.40 -3.32
CA MET A 1 12.21 15.25 -3.97
C MET A 1 11.59 14.04 -3.33
N ASP A 2 10.66 14.26 -2.40
CA ASP A 2 10.01 13.17 -1.70
C ASP A 2 9.01 12.54 -2.66
N ASN A 3 9.13 11.24 -2.90
CA ASN A 3 8.20 10.55 -3.80
C ASN A 3 6.87 10.39 -3.08
N HIS A 4 5.91 11.25 -3.39
CA HIS A 4 4.58 11.26 -2.80
C HIS A 4 3.61 10.28 -3.48
N GLY A 5 4.10 9.43 -4.40
CA GLY A 5 3.26 8.75 -5.38
C GLY A 5 2.94 9.68 -6.54
N ASP A 6 3.98 10.27 -7.15
CA ASP A 6 3.80 11.25 -8.22
C ASP A 6 3.37 10.64 -9.56
N ASP A 7 3.36 9.31 -9.66
CA ASP A 7 2.97 8.56 -10.87
C ASP A 7 1.45 8.35 -11.02
N PHE A 8 0.64 8.85 -10.10
CA PHE A 8 -0.82 8.85 -10.26
C PHE A 8 -1.21 9.94 -11.26
N GLY A 9 -1.19 9.62 -12.57
CA GLY A 9 -1.77 10.47 -13.62
C GLY A 9 -3.29 10.69 -13.44
N THR A 10 -3.98 11.20 -14.46
CA THR A 10 -5.44 11.42 -14.40
C THR A 10 -6.19 10.09 -14.52
N TRP A 11 -6.46 9.42 -13.39
CA TRP A 11 -7.30 8.23 -13.37
C TRP A 11 -8.76 8.63 -13.64
N VAL A 12 -9.34 8.13 -14.74
CA VAL A 12 -10.78 8.25 -15.02
C VAL A 12 -11.52 7.52 -13.91
N ALA A 13 -12.62 8.09 -13.41
CA ALA A 13 -13.42 7.45 -12.37
C ALA A 13 -13.93 6.07 -12.85
N GLU A 14 -13.29 5.00 -12.37
CA GLU A 14 -13.69 3.63 -12.69
C GLU A 14 -14.79 3.17 -11.72
N ASN A 15 -15.95 2.83 -12.28
CA ASN A 15 -17.08 2.30 -11.53
C ASN A 15 -16.75 0.88 -11.04
N GLY A 16 -16.65 0.68 -9.72
CA GLY A 16 -16.38 -0.64 -9.12
C GLY A 16 -15.56 -0.62 -7.83
N ALA A 17 -14.98 0.53 -7.45
CA ALA A 17 -14.28 0.67 -6.18
C ALA A 17 -15.25 0.59 -4.98
N VAL A 18 -14.79 -0.02 -3.88
CA VAL A 18 -15.51 0.00 -2.60
C VAL A 18 -15.77 1.44 -2.20
N GLN A 19 -17.05 1.77 -1.98
CA GLN A 19 -17.46 3.09 -1.54
C GLN A 19 -17.15 3.27 -0.05
N ARG A 20 -16.39 4.31 0.28
CA ARG A 20 -16.07 4.76 1.63
C ARG A 20 -16.03 6.28 1.64
N SER A 21 -16.30 6.88 2.78
CA SER A 21 -16.07 8.32 2.96
C SER A 21 -14.57 8.63 2.94
N GLU A 22 -14.21 9.89 2.72
CA GLU A 22 -12.82 10.35 2.83
C GLU A 22 -12.24 10.10 4.24
N GLU A 23 -13.06 10.24 5.28
CA GLU A 23 -12.66 9.98 6.67
C GLU A 23 -12.32 8.50 6.90
N GLU A 24 -13.14 7.58 6.38
CA GLU A 24 -12.87 6.14 6.44
C GLU A 24 -11.61 5.78 5.65
N TRP A 25 -11.40 6.40 4.49
CA TRP A 25 -10.16 6.23 3.74
C TRP A 25 -8.95 6.78 4.49
N ALA A 26 -9.07 7.92 5.18
CA ALA A 26 -7.98 8.52 5.94
C ALA A 26 -7.53 7.62 7.09
N VAL A 27 -8.47 6.96 7.77
CA VAL A 27 -8.16 5.95 8.79
C VAL A 27 -7.36 4.80 8.19
N ILE A 28 -7.79 4.25 7.05
CA ILE A 28 -7.08 3.16 6.36
C ILE A 28 -5.69 3.62 5.93
N ALA A 29 -5.58 4.81 5.34
CA ALA A 29 -4.31 5.37 4.89
C ALA A 29 -3.33 5.56 6.04
N GLY A 30 -3.82 6.02 7.20
CA GLY A 30 -3.03 6.10 8.44
C GLY A 30 -2.45 4.75 8.87
N TYR A 31 -3.26 3.69 8.88
CA TYR A 31 -2.79 2.34 9.21
C TYR A 31 -1.79 1.78 8.19
N VAL A 32 -2.08 1.95 6.90
CA VAL A 32 -1.19 1.50 5.82
C VAL A 32 0.15 2.22 5.90
N ARG A 33 0.16 3.55 6.11
CA ARG A 33 1.37 4.33 6.35
C ARG A 33 2.13 3.83 7.56
N HIS A 34 1.43 3.62 8.68
CA HIS A 34 2.07 3.13 9.90
C HIS A 34 2.79 1.81 9.66
N ALA A 35 2.12 0.84 9.01
CA ALA A 35 2.73 -0.45 8.67
C ALA A 35 3.93 -0.28 7.72
N ALA A 36 3.79 0.52 6.66
CA ALA A 36 4.87 0.76 5.70
C ALA A 36 6.11 1.37 6.37
N ASN A 37 5.92 2.37 7.23
CA ASN A 37 7.00 3.04 7.95
C ASN A 37 7.71 2.13 8.97
N LYS A 38 7.11 1.00 9.38
CA LYS A 38 7.76 0.02 10.26
C LYS A 38 8.72 -0.91 9.52
N ILE A 39 8.50 -1.14 8.23
CA ILE A 39 9.21 -2.17 7.47
C ILE A 39 9.90 -1.65 6.20
N GLY A 40 9.79 -0.35 5.95
CA GLY A 40 10.35 0.33 4.78
C GLY A 40 10.67 1.80 5.09
N PRO A 41 11.02 2.57 4.05
CA PRO A 41 11.28 4.00 4.18
C PRO A 41 10.09 4.76 4.75
N ALA A 42 10.37 5.84 5.47
CA ALA A 42 9.32 6.69 6.02
C ALA A 42 8.56 7.41 4.89
N LEU A 43 7.24 7.27 4.92
CA LEU A 43 6.32 7.98 4.04
C LEU A 43 5.91 9.34 4.65
N PRO A 44 5.59 10.33 3.80
CA PRO A 44 5.28 11.69 4.23
C PRO A 44 3.97 11.82 5.03
N LEU A 45 3.89 12.91 5.81
CA LEU A 45 2.68 13.33 6.53
C LEU A 45 1.83 14.25 5.64
N CYS A 46 1.26 13.69 4.56
CA CYS A 46 0.57 14.44 3.52
C CYS A 46 -0.92 14.07 3.28
N LEU A 47 -1.57 13.41 4.24
CA LEU A 47 -3.04 13.24 4.22
C LEU A 47 -3.76 14.59 4.31
N PRO A 48 -5.05 14.65 3.91
CA PRO A 48 -5.89 15.82 4.16
C PRO A 48 -5.83 16.27 5.63
N GLY A 49 -5.49 17.54 5.87
CA GLY A 49 -5.34 18.14 7.20
C GLY A 49 -3.96 17.96 7.86
N GLU A 50 -3.00 17.27 7.22
CA GLU A 50 -1.65 17.12 7.76
C GLU A 50 -0.71 18.27 7.32
N PRO A 51 0.41 18.50 8.05
CA PRO A 51 1.29 19.64 7.79
C PRO A 51 1.88 19.71 6.38
N GLN A 52 1.97 18.58 5.67
CA GLN A 52 2.48 18.49 4.31
C GLN A 52 1.40 18.04 3.32
N GLU A 53 0.13 18.39 3.57
CA GLU A 53 -1.00 18.02 2.69
C GLU A 53 -0.66 18.26 1.21
N CYS A 54 -0.80 17.21 0.40
CA CYS A 54 -0.41 17.24 -1.01
C CYS A 54 -1.58 17.38 -1.99
N GLY A 55 -2.79 17.62 -1.49
CA GLY A 55 -4.01 17.79 -2.29
C GLY A 55 -4.60 16.50 -2.87
N ARG A 56 -4.01 15.33 -2.60
CA ARG A 56 -4.53 14.01 -2.98
C ARG A 56 -5.56 13.51 -1.98
N THR A 57 -6.55 12.75 -2.47
CA THR A 57 -7.57 12.14 -1.60
C THR A 57 -6.96 11.08 -0.69
N ALA A 58 -7.63 10.77 0.42
CA ALA A 58 -7.16 9.71 1.29
C ALA A 58 -7.15 8.34 0.57
N GLN A 59 -8.08 8.11 -0.36
CA GLN A 59 -8.09 6.91 -1.19
C GLN A 59 -6.81 6.79 -2.04
N GLN A 60 -6.36 7.87 -2.67
CA GLN A 60 -5.12 7.87 -3.45
C GLN A 60 -3.91 7.53 -2.58
N HIS A 61 -3.86 8.05 -1.34
CA HIS A 61 -2.83 7.67 -0.37
C HIS A 61 -2.87 6.19 0.00
N VAL A 62 -4.07 5.60 0.23
CA VAL A 62 -4.18 4.15 0.47
C VAL A 62 -3.53 3.36 -0.66
N LEU A 63 -3.82 3.71 -1.92
CA LEU A 63 -3.28 2.98 -3.07
C LEU A 63 -1.76 3.12 -3.16
N ALA A 64 -1.24 4.35 -3.07
CA ALA A 64 0.20 4.64 -3.16
C ALA A 64 0.99 3.94 -2.04
N TRP A 65 0.50 4.05 -0.81
CA TRP A 65 1.19 3.53 0.36
C TRP A 65 1.02 2.02 0.50
N ALA A 66 -0.09 1.43 0.04
CA ALA A 66 -0.25 -0.02 -0.03
C ALA A 66 0.74 -0.64 -1.03
N ALA A 67 0.99 0.04 -2.16
CA ALA A 67 2.03 -0.38 -3.11
C ALA A 67 3.43 -0.33 -2.45
N SER A 68 3.75 0.74 -1.73
CA SER A 68 5.01 0.88 -0.99
C SER A 68 5.17 -0.20 0.09
N LEU A 69 4.11 -0.50 0.84
CA LEU A 69 4.08 -1.58 1.82
C LEU A 69 4.30 -2.95 1.17
N LYS A 70 3.63 -3.22 0.05
CA LYS A 70 3.79 -4.48 -0.70
C LYS A 70 5.23 -4.66 -1.19
N ALA A 71 5.84 -3.60 -1.73
CA ALA A 71 7.23 -3.64 -2.18
C ALA A 71 8.20 -3.89 -1.02
N SER A 72 7.99 -3.21 0.12
CA SER A 72 8.83 -3.38 1.32
C SER A 72 8.71 -4.80 1.89
N ALA A 73 7.49 -5.35 1.97
CA ALA A 73 7.26 -6.73 2.39
C ALA A 73 7.91 -7.76 1.43
N HIS A 74 7.84 -7.52 0.13
CA HIS A 74 8.50 -8.36 -0.88
C HIS A 74 10.02 -8.36 -0.70
N HIS A 75 10.61 -7.17 -0.51
CA HIS A 75 12.05 -7.05 -0.25
C HIS A 75 12.49 -7.80 1.02
N ILE A 76 11.68 -7.75 2.08
CA ILE A 76 11.92 -8.53 3.31
C ILE A 76 11.92 -10.03 3.02
N ILE A 77 10.98 -10.53 2.21
CA ILE A 77 10.95 -11.94 1.82
C ILE A 77 12.24 -12.33 1.11
N GLU A 78 12.70 -11.53 0.15
CA GLU A 78 13.91 -11.81 -0.61
C GLU A 78 15.18 -11.80 0.25
N THR A 79 15.27 -10.86 1.20
CA THR A 79 16.46 -10.68 2.05
C THR A 79 16.49 -11.57 3.28
N SER A 80 15.33 -12.03 3.76
CA SER A 80 15.22 -12.84 4.98
C SER A 80 15.03 -14.34 4.73
N ALA A 81 14.73 -14.74 3.49
CA ALA A 81 14.57 -16.15 3.17
C ALA A 81 15.93 -16.89 3.23
N PRO A 82 15.97 -18.13 3.75
CA PRO A 82 17.20 -18.92 3.84
C PRO A 82 17.71 -19.41 2.47
N SER A 83 16.92 -19.25 1.40
CA SER A 83 17.33 -19.55 0.03
C SER A 83 16.44 -18.85 -0.99
N GLN A 84 16.96 -18.68 -2.22
CA GLN A 84 16.22 -18.10 -3.34
C GLN A 84 14.94 -18.89 -3.67
N ALA A 85 15.00 -20.22 -3.59
CA ALA A 85 13.82 -21.07 -3.82
C ALA A 85 12.71 -20.81 -2.79
N ARG A 86 13.07 -20.57 -1.52
CA ARG A 86 12.11 -20.21 -0.47
C ARG A 86 11.54 -18.82 -0.69
N ALA A 87 12.36 -17.83 -1.05
CA ALA A 87 11.89 -16.49 -1.40
C ALA A 87 10.86 -16.54 -2.53
N ALA A 88 11.19 -17.24 -3.63
CA ALA A 88 10.31 -17.38 -4.79
C ALA A 88 8.97 -18.05 -4.44
N HIS A 89 8.99 -19.08 -3.59
CA HIS A 89 7.77 -19.74 -3.13
C HIS A 89 6.88 -18.81 -2.28
N VAL A 90 7.47 -18.05 -1.35
CA VAL A 90 6.73 -17.16 -0.44
C VAL A 90 6.15 -15.96 -1.19
N ALA A 91 6.96 -15.30 -2.01
CA ALA A 91 6.56 -14.12 -2.78
C ALA A 91 5.59 -14.44 -3.94
N GLY A 92 5.60 -15.68 -4.45
CA GLY A 92 4.73 -16.14 -5.53
C GLY A 92 3.57 -17.00 -5.03
N PRO A 93 3.69 -18.34 -5.07
CA PRO A 93 2.59 -19.26 -4.74
C PRO A 93 1.89 -19.00 -3.40
N LEU A 94 2.65 -18.76 -2.32
CA LEU A 94 2.03 -18.53 -1.00
C LEU A 94 1.29 -17.19 -0.98
N TYR A 95 1.88 -16.12 -1.50
CA TYR A 95 1.21 -14.82 -1.67
C TYR A 95 -0.10 -14.96 -2.45
N GLN A 96 -0.10 -15.66 -3.59
CA GLN A 96 -1.30 -15.85 -4.40
C GLN A 96 -2.39 -16.61 -3.63
N ARG A 97 -2.02 -17.65 -2.88
CA ARG A 97 -2.97 -18.37 -2.02
C ARG A 97 -3.60 -17.43 -0.98
N ARG A 98 -2.79 -16.65 -0.27
CA ARG A 98 -3.29 -15.68 0.72
C ARG A 98 -4.17 -14.61 0.09
N LEU A 99 -3.83 -14.14 -1.12
CA LEU A 99 -4.64 -13.17 -1.84
C LEU A 99 -6.00 -13.74 -2.27
N THR A 100 -6.04 -14.99 -2.71
CA THR A 100 -7.29 -15.69 -3.01
C THR A 100 -8.16 -15.84 -1.76
N GLU A 101 -7.59 -16.31 -0.65
CA GLU A 101 -8.30 -16.44 0.63
C GLU A 101 -8.93 -15.09 1.07
N LEU A 102 -8.23 -13.97 0.91
CA LEU A 102 -8.75 -12.63 1.23
C LEU A 102 -9.88 -12.18 0.31
N ARG A 103 -9.88 -12.61 -0.96
CA ARG A 103 -10.94 -12.28 -1.93
C ARG A 103 -12.21 -13.06 -1.66
N GLU A 104 -12.09 -14.29 -1.17
CA GLU A 104 -13.22 -15.16 -0.83
C GLU A 104 -13.90 -14.77 0.49
N GLN A 105 -13.21 -14.05 1.37
CA GLN A 105 -13.76 -13.52 2.63
C GLN A 105 -14.59 -12.23 2.45
N ARG A 106 -14.72 -11.74 1.22
CA ARG A 106 -15.38 -10.47 0.89
C ARG A 106 -16.80 -10.63 0.40
#